data_AF-A0A1H7UY28-F1
#
_entry.id   AF-A0A1H7UY28-F1
#
_cell.length_a   1.000
_cell.length_b   1.000
_cell.length_c   1.000
_cell.angle_alpha   90.00
_cell.angle_beta   90.00
_cell.angle_gamma   90.00
#
_symmetry.space_group_name_H-M   'P 1'
#
loop_
_entity.id
_entity.type
_entity.pdbx_description
1 polymer ?
#
loop_
_entity_poly.entity_id
_entity_poly.type
_entity_poly.pdbx_seq_one_letter_code
_entity_poly.pdbx_strand_id
1 'polypeptide(L)'
;MPSGEPLWVGDHRPMAMSIGGRPGVIVMSDALRDHLTPAEVAATLEHERAHLRGRHHALVAIIETLAAALPVIPLLRAAPSAVKDLVELAADAQAARRCGQAAVREALSRLTGQPMPAVGLAMAGRLTHARLLRLATASFESSRMVRTAGCAAIAVAALALPGTTGWLVLNAIDCVIA
;
A
#
# COMPACT_ATOMS: atom_id res chain seq x y z
N MET A 1 -17.79 12.96 -11.48
CA MET A 1 -17.88 12.61 -10.05
C MET A 1 -16.91 13.48 -9.28
N PRO A 2 -17.32 14.06 -8.14
CA PRO A 2 -16.37 14.71 -7.25
C PRO A 2 -15.32 13.69 -6.80
N SER A 3 -14.05 14.10 -6.80
CA SER A 3 -12.93 13.24 -6.44
C SER A 3 -13.10 12.72 -5.01
N GLY A 4 -13.37 11.43 -4.86
CA GLY A 4 -13.43 10.76 -3.55
C GLY A 4 -14.80 10.29 -3.09
N GLU A 5 -15.88 10.52 -3.85
CA GLU A 5 -17.13 9.77 -3.64
C GLU A 5 -17.04 8.38 -4.28
N PRO A 6 -17.46 7.32 -3.55
CA PRO A 6 -17.47 5.97 -4.09
C PRO A 6 -18.61 5.80 -5.10
N LEU A 7 -18.29 5.15 -6.22
CA LEU A 7 -19.27 4.56 -7.11
C LEU A 7 -19.83 3.31 -6.46
N TRP A 8 -21.11 3.37 -6.09
CA TRP A 8 -21.84 2.23 -5.57
C TRP A 8 -22.30 1.33 -6.71
N VAL A 9 -22.01 0.03 -6.59
CA VAL A 9 -22.40 -0.98 -7.58
C VAL A 9 -23.28 -2.05 -6.94
N GLY A 10 -24.31 -2.46 -7.67
CA GLY A 10 -25.17 -3.57 -7.27
C GLY A 10 -24.47 -4.91 -7.49
N ASP A 11 -23.68 -5.36 -6.51
CA ASP A 11 -23.13 -6.72 -6.42
C ASP A 11 -23.44 -7.28 -5.03
N HIS A 12 -23.74 -8.58 -4.96
CA HIS A 12 -24.10 -9.26 -3.71
C HIS A 12 -22.88 -9.65 -2.87
N ARG A 13 -21.66 -9.51 -3.43
CA ARG A 13 -20.40 -9.74 -2.71
C ARG A 13 -19.90 -8.42 -2.12
N PRO A 14 -19.57 -8.37 -0.82
CA PRO A 14 -19.06 -7.15 -0.20
C PRO A 14 -17.66 -6.82 -0.75
N MET A 15 -17.54 -5.80 -1.61
CA MET A 15 -16.28 -5.37 -2.20
C MET A 15 -16.06 -3.87 -2.06
N ALA A 16 -14.80 -3.49 -1.83
CA ALA A 16 -14.30 -2.15 -2.02
C ALA A 16 -13.00 -2.23 -2.82
N MET A 17 -12.82 -1.29 -3.75
CA MET A 17 -11.55 -1.13 -4.43
C MET A 17 -11.33 0.30 -4.90
N SER A 18 -10.06 0.67 -5.00
CA SER A 18 -9.60 1.89 -5.63
C SER A 18 -9.00 1.57 -6.99
N ILE A 19 -9.31 2.40 -7.99
CA ILE A 19 -8.77 2.32 -9.34
C ILE A 19 -7.91 3.56 -9.57
N GLY A 20 -6.62 3.32 -9.81
CA GLY A 20 -5.67 4.38 -10.15
C GLY A 20 -6.04 5.09 -11.44
N GLY A 21 -5.67 6.36 -11.58
CA GLY A 21 -6.00 7.17 -12.75
C GLY A 21 -5.95 8.66 -12.46
N ARG A 22 -6.31 9.46 -13.46
CA ARG A 22 -6.50 10.92 -13.35
C ARG A 22 -7.82 11.31 -14.01
N PRO A 23 -8.94 11.37 -13.25
CA PRO A 23 -9.05 11.11 -11.81
C PRO A 23 -9.04 9.62 -11.47
N GLY A 24 -8.63 9.27 -10.24
CA GLY A 24 -8.84 7.94 -9.68
C GLY A 24 -10.28 7.76 -9.19
N VAL A 25 -10.74 6.50 -9.11
CA VAL A 25 -12.14 6.15 -8.76
C VAL A 25 -12.13 5.16 -7.60
N ILE A 26 -13.15 5.24 -6.73
CA ILE A 26 -13.41 4.23 -5.70
C ILE A 26 -14.70 3.52 -6.08
N VAL A 27 -14.70 2.20 -6.05
CA VAL A 27 -15.87 1.35 -6.31
C VAL A 27 -16.19 0.59 -5.03
N MET A 28 -17.46 0.60 -4.62
CA MET A 28 -17.95 -0.08 -3.42
C MET A 28 -19.25 -0.82 -3.76
N SER A 29 -19.41 -2.07 -3.35
CA SER A 29 -20.70 -2.76 -3.52
C SER A 29 -21.70 -2.34 -2.45
N ASP A 30 -22.99 -2.30 -2.79
CA ASP A 30 -24.05 -2.10 -1.82
C ASP A 30 -24.03 -3.16 -0.68
N ALA A 31 -23.63 -4.40 -0.98
CA ALA A 31 -23.47 -5.48 0.00
C ALA A 31 -22.53 -5.15 1.17
N LEU A 32 -21.66 -4.14 1.06
CA LEU A 32 -20.86 -3.68 2.20
C LEU A 32 -21.76 -3.16 3.33
N ARG A 33 -22.88 -2.53 3.02
CA ARG A 33 -23.81 -1.97 4.01
C ARG A 33 -24.57 -3.05 4.77
N ASP A 34 -24.66 -4.25 4.22
CA ASP A 34 -25.31 -5.39 4.86
C ASP A 34 -24.35 -6.12 5.81
N HIS A 35 -23.04 -6.06 5.56
CA HIS A 35 -22.02 -6.76 6.32
C HIS A 35 -21.27 -5.88 7.33
N LEU A 36 -21.25 -4.57 7.08
CA LEU A 36 -20.47 -3.60 7.85
C LEU A 36 -21.35 -2.56 8.53
N THR A 37 -20.94 -2.13 9.71
CA THR A 37 -21.54 -0.97 10.37
C THR A 37 -21.20 0.32 9.60
N PRO A 38 -21.94 1.43 9.80
CA PRO A 38 -21.60 2.70 9.15
C PRO A 38 -20.16 3.17 9.40
N ALA A 39 -19.63 2.91 10.60
CA ALA A 39 -18.24 3.24 10.96
C ALA A 39 -17.23 2.38 10.18
N GLU A 40 -17.52 1.10 9.99
CA GLU A 40 -16.68 0.17 9.21
C GLU A 40 -16.74 0.46 7.69
N VAL A 41 -17.91 0.85 7.16
CA VAL A 41 -18.04 1.35 5.78
C VAL A 41 -17.20 2.61 5.59
N ALA A 42 -17.28 3.55 6.53
CA ALA A 42 -16.46 4.77 6.48
C ALA A 42 -14.95 4.45 6.57
N ALA A 43 -14.56 3.51 7.42
CA ALA A 43 -13.18 3.04 7.53
C ALA A 43 -12.69 2.40 6.22
N THR A 44 -13.51 1.56 5.59
CA THR A 44 -13.22 0.92 4.29
C THR A 44 -13.06 1.98 3.20
N LEU A 45 -13.95 2.98 3.15
CA LEU A 45 -13.84 4.09 2.21
C LEU A 45 -12.57 4.92 2.44
N GLU A 46 -12.20 5.20 3.69
CA GLU A 46 -10.96 5.92 4.00
C GLU A 46 -9.70 5.12 3.66
N HIS A 47 -9.75 3.79 3.77
CA HIS A 47 -8.71 2.90 3.28
C HIS A 47 -8.54 3.03 1.75
N GLU A 48 -9.63 2.95 0.97
CA GLU A 48 -9.55 3.13 -0.48
C GLU A 48 -9.10 4.54 -0.91
N ARG A 49 -9.55 5.57 -0.19
CA ARG A 49 -9.05 6.94 -0.36
C ARG A 49 -7.56 7.04 -0.09
N ALA A 50 -7.04 6.28 0.87
CA ALA A 50 -5.60 6.27 1.16
C ALA A 50 -4.79 5.69 -0.01
N HIS A 51 -5.29 4.67 -0.71
CA HIS A 51 -4.65 4.17 -1.93
C HIS A 51 -4.56 5.21 -3.05
N LEU A 52 -5.64 5.96 -3.28
CA LEU A 52 -5.64 7.02 -4.28
C LEU A 52 -4.71 8.18 -3.88
N ARG A 53 -4.81 8.67 -2.63
CA ARG A 53 -3.96 9.75 -2.11
C ARG A 53 -2.49 9.38 -2.10
N GLY A 54 -2.17 8.13 -1.73
CA GLY A 54 -0.81 7.59 -1.71
C GLY A 54 -0.30 7.15 -3.08
N ARG A 55 -1.15 7.19 -4.13
CA ARG A 55 -0.82 6.70 -5.49
C ARG A 55 -0.27 5.27 -5.47
N HIS A 56 -0.80 4.43 -4.56
CA HIS A 56 -0.28 3.08 -4.31
C HIS A 56 -0.29 2.21 -5.57
N HIS A 57 -1.30 2.36 -6.44
CA HIS A 57 -1.37 1.70 -7.74
C HIS A 57 -0.15 1.99 -8.63
N ALA A 58 0.29 3.25 -8.69
CA ALA A 58 1.46 3.62 -9.47
C ALA A 58 2.75 3.08 -8.85
N LEU A 59 2.87 3.12 -7.51
CA LEU A 59 4.03 2.56 -6.81
C LEU A 59 4.18 1.05 -7.05
N VAL A 60 3.06 0.31 -6.94
CA VAL A 60 3.02 -1.12 -7.22
C VAL A 60 3.38 -1.41 -8.69
N ALA A 61 2.78 -0.67 -9.64
CA ALA A 61 3.09 -0.84 -11.06
C ALA A 61 4.57 -0.56 -11.37
N ILE A 62 5.17 0.48 -10.78
CA ILE A 62 6.60 0.80 -10.95
C ILE A 62 7.46 -0.35 -10.43
N ILE A 63 7.22 -0.86 -9.22
CA ILE A 63 8.06 -1.91 -8.66
C ILE A 63 7.91 -3.23 -9.40
N GLU A 64 6.70 -3.57 -9.87
CA GLU A 64 6.47 -4.73 -10.72
C GLU A 64 7.19 -4.60 -12.06
N THR A 65 7.17 -3.42 -12.67
CA THR A 65 7.89 -3.14 -13.92
C THR A 65 9.40 -3.27 -13.72
N LEU A 66 9.95 -2.73 -12.63
CA LEU A 66 11.38 -2.86 -12.30
C LEU A 66 11.78 -4.31 -12.04
N ALA A 67 10.95 -5.06 -11.32
CA ALA A 67 11.18 -6.48 -11.07
C ALA A 67 11.19 -7.31 -12.36
N ALA A 68 10.31 -6.98 -13.30
CA ALA A 68 10.24 -7.62 -14.61
C ALA A 68 11.41 -7.22 -15.53
N ALA A 69 11.83 -5.95 -15.49
CA ALA A 69 12.92 -5.43 -16.33
C ALA A 69 14.31 -5.89 -15.86
N LEU A 70 14.51 -6.09 -14.55
CA LEU A 70 15.79 -6.43 -13.94
C LEU A 70 15.70 -7.71 -13.08
N PRO A 71 15.30 -8.86 -13.67
CA PRO A 71 14.99 -10.08 -12.92
C PRO A 71 16.22 -10.72 -12.25
N VAL A 72 17.43 -10.36 -12.70
CA VAL A 72 18.69 -10.85 -12.14
C VAL A 72 18.99 -10.28 -10.75
N ILE A 73 18.39 -9.14 -10.38
CA ILE A 73 18.60 -8.50 -9.08
C ILE A 73 17.64 -9.12 -8.05
N PRO A 74 18.13 -9.93 -7.09
CA PRO A 74 17.25 -10.65 -6.15
C PRO A 74 16.35 -9.73 -5.33
N LEU A 75 16.86 -8.55 -4.99
CA LEU A 75 16.10 -7.53 -4.25
C LEU A 75 14.87 -7.05 -5.03
N LEU A 76 15.02 -6.76 -6.33
CA LEU A 76 13.90 -6.32 -7.16
C LEU A 76 12.87 -7.44 -7.37
N ARG A 77 13.30 -8.70 -7.38
CA ARG A 77 12.39 -9.84 -7.46
C ARG A 77 11.50 -9.98 -6.22
N ALA A 78 12.01 -9.69 -5.03
CA ALA A 78 11.26 -9.74 -3.78
C ALA A 78 10.46 -8.46 -3.48
N ALA A 79 10.82 -7.34 -4.12
CA ALA A 79 10.25 -6.03 -3.82
C ALA A 79 8.74 -5.90 -4.06
N PRO A 80 8.13 -6.45 -5.14
CA PRO A 80 6.69 -6.30 -5.37
C PRO A 80 5.84 -6.80 -4.20
N SER A 81 6.17 -7.97 -3.65
CA SER A 81 5.50 -8.50 -2.46
C SER A 81 5.60 -7.57 -1.26
N ALA A 82 6.82 -7.10 -0.96
CA ALA A 82 7.05 -6.25 0.20
C ALA A 82 6.38 -4.88 0.05
N VAL A 83 6.42 -4.29 -1.15
CA VAL A 83 5.76 -3.01 -1.43
C VAL A 83 4.25 -3.14 -1.31
N LYS A 84 3.64 -4.21 -1.85
CA LYS A 84 2.21 -4.49 -1.68
C LYS A 84 1.83 -4.56 -0.19
N ASP A 85 2.60 -5.28 0.60
CA ASP A 85 2.37 -5.39 2.05
C ASP A 85 2.52 -4.02 2.77
N LEU A 86 3.50 -3.21 2.38
CA LEU A 86 3.71 -1.88 2.96
C LEU A 86 2.61 -0.87 2.61
N VAL A 87 2.06 -0.92 1.38
CA VAL A 87 0.97 -0.01 0.99
C VAL A 87 -0.32 -0.31 1.74
N GLU A 88 -0.62 -1.59 2.01
CA GLU A 88 -1.75 -2.00 2.86
C GLU A 88 -1.58 -1.47 4.29
N LEU A 89 -0.39 -1.64 4.87
CA LEU A 89 -0.08 -1.13 6.21
C LEU A 89 -0.15 0.40 6.28
N ALA A 90 0.18 1.10 5.21
CA ALA A 90 0.08 2.56 5.11
C ALA A 90 -1.37 3.03 4.93
N ALA A 91 -2.19 2.29 4.18
CA ALA A 91 -3.61 2.54 4.00
C ALA A 91 -4.38 2.33 5.31
N ASP A 92 -4.16 1.20 5.99
CA ASP A 92 -4.73 0.91 7.32
C ASP A 92 -4.39 2.00 8.33
N ALA A 93 -3.13 2.45 8.37
CA ALA A 93 -2.72 3.52 9.26
C ALA A 93 -3.42 4.85 8.96
N GLN A 94 -3.67 5.16 7.69
CA GLN A 94 -4.38 6.36 7.27
C GLN A 94 -5.86 6.31 7.64
N ALA A 95 -6.51 5.17 7.39
CA ALA A 95 -7.90 4.95 7.78
C ALA A 95 -8.07 4.97 9.30
N ALA A 96 -7.17 4.33 10.04
CA ALA A 96 -7.22 4.26 11.50
C ALA A 96 -7.07 5.64 12.15
N ARG A 97 -6.28 6.55 11.56
CA ARG A 97 -6.17 7.94 12.03
C ARG A 97 -7.45 8.75 11.85
N ARG A 98 -8.31 8.40 10.90
CA ARG A 98 -9.55 9.13 10.59
C ARG A 98 -10.79 8.50 11.21
N CYS A 99 -10.87 7.17 11.22
CA CYS A 99 -12.05 6.41 11.62
C CYS A 99 -11.84 5.61 12.92
N GLY A 100 -10.63 5.62 13.48
CA GLY A 100 -10.27 4.81 14.63
C GLY A 100 -9.83 3.39 14.25
N GLN A 101 -8.97 2.80 15.08
CA GLN A 101 -8.38 1.48 14.83
C GLN A 101 -9.40 0.36 14.87
N ALA A 102 -10.35 0.44 15.82
CA ALA A 102 -11.39 -0.56 15.97
C ALA A 102 -12.25 -0.68 14.71
N ALA A 103 -12.65 0.45 14.10
CA ALA A 103 -13.45 0.44 12.88
C ALA A 103 -12.72 -0.22 11.70
N VAL A 104 -11.42 0.07 11.53
CA VAL A 104 -10.60 -0.58 10.48
C VAL A 104 -10.41 -2.06 10.76
N ARG A 105 -10.14 -2.44 12.02
CA ARG A 105 -9.94 -3.83 12.44
C ARG A 105 -11.20 -4.66 12.22
N GLU A 106 -12.35 -4.16 12.64
CA GLU A 106 -13.63 -4.85 12.50
C GLU A 106 -14.03 -4.95 11.01
N ALA A 107 -13.85 -3.88 10.23
CA ALA A 107 -14.08 -3.92 8.80
C ALA A 107 -13.21 -5.00 8.12
N LEU A 108 -11.91 -5.00 8.39
CA LEU A 108 -10.98 -6.01 7.88
C LEU A 108 -11.39 -7.42 8.32
N SER A 109 -11.72 -7.60 9.60
CA SER A 109 -12.13 -8.89 10.16
C SER A 109 -13.37 -9.46 9.45
N ARG A 110 -14.41 -8.64 9.24
CA ARG A 110 -15.66 -9.07 8.61
C ARG A 110 -15.55 -9.32 7.10
N LEU A 111 -14.69 -8.58 6.43
CA LEU A 111 -14.41 -8.79 5.00
C LEU A 111 -13.47 -9.98 4.76
N THR A 112 -12.70 -10.38 5.77
CA THR A 112 -11.84 -11.57 5.68
C THR A 112 -12.72 -12.83 5.58
N GLY A 113 -12.50 -13.64 4.55
CA GLY A 113 -13.25 -14.88 4.32
C GLY A 113 -14.55 -14.71 3.52
N GLN A 114 -14.90 -13.48 3.12
CA GLN A 114 -15.99 -13.27 2.18
C GLN A 114 -15.57 -13.64 0.75
N PRO A 115 -16.48 -14.16 -0.10
CA PRO A 115 -16.19 -14.41 -1.51
C PRO A 115 -15.91 -13.09 -2.24
N MET A 116 -14.65 -12.69 -2.31
CA MET A 116 -14.23 -11.49 -3.03
C MET A 116 -14.08 -11.80 -4.52
N PRO A 117 -14.48 -10.90 -5.44
CA PRO A 117 -14.07 -11.01 -6.82
C PRO A 117 -12.55 -11.11 -6.90
N ALA A 118 -12.01 -12.02 -7.73
CA ALA A 118 -10.57 -12.21 -7.90
C ALA A 118 -9.81 -10.92 -8.34
N VAL A 119 -10.55 -9.92 -8.82
CA VAL A 119 -10.05 -8.61 -9.27
C VAL A 119 -9.92 -7.59 -8.12
N GLY A 120 -10.47 -7.88 -6.93
CA GLY A 120 -10.44 -7.00 -5.76
C GLY A 120 -9.30 -7.34 -4.79
N LEU A 121 -8.06 -7.01 -5.17
CA LEU A 121 -6.83 -7.30 -4.42
C LEU A 121 -6.64 -6.53 -3.09
N ALA A 122 -7.61 -5.73 -2.63
CA ALA A 122 -7.36 -4.70 -1.61
C ALA A 122 -7.45 -5.18 -0.15
N MET A 123 -8.19 -6.25 0.18
CA MET A 123 -8.37 -6.63 1.59
C MET A 123 -7.97 -8.07 1.97
N ALA A 124 -7.75 -8.94 1.00
CA ALA A 124 -7.31 -10.33 1.21
C ALA A 124 -5.79 -10.49 0.99
N GLY A 125 -4.99 -9.57 1.54
CA GLY A 125 -3.54 -9.62 1.41
C GLY A 125 -2.94 -10.81 2.15
N ARG A 126 -1.76 -11.30 1.70
CA ARG A 126 -0.97 -12.37 2.36
C ARG A 126 -0.78 -12.15 3.88
N LEU A 127 -0.81 -10.90 4.34
CA LEU A 127 -0.55 -10.50 5.71
C LEU A 127 -1.81 -10.08 6.49
N THR A 128 -2.99 -10.57 6.12
CA THR A 128 -4.25 -10.22 6.80
C THR A 128 -4.17 -10.42 8.33
N HIS A 129 -3.59 -11.52 8.78
CA HIS A 129 -3.39 -11.76 10.22
C HIS A 129 -2.45 -10.73 10.88
N ALA A 130 -1.34 -10.37 10.22
CA ALA A 130 -0.41 -9.38 10.73
C ALA A 130 -1.03 -7.97 10.76
N ARG A 131 -1.87 -7.63 9.78
CA ARG A 131 -2.64 -6.37 9.75
C ARG A 131 -3.60 -6.30 10.95
N LEU A 132 -4.35 -7.37 11.22
CA LEU A 132 -5.26 -7.47 12.36
C LEU A 132 -4.51 -7.34 13.70
N LEU A 133 -3.39 -8.05 13.87
CA LEU A 133 -2.56 -7.95 15.07
C LEU A 133 -2.03 -6.53 15.27
N ARG A 134 -1.53 -5.90 14.20
CA ARG A 134 -1.04 -4.51 14.27
C ARG A 134 -2.16 -3.54 14.64
N LEU A 135 -3.35 -3.69 14.06
CA LEU A 135 -4.52 -2.87 14.40
C LEU A 135 -5.04 -3.12 15.83
N ALA A 136 -4.73 -4.26 16.44
CA ALA A 136 -5.07 -4.56 17.83
C ALA A 136 -4.06 -3.98 18.83
N THR A 137 -2.82 -3.73 18.42
CA THR A 137 -1.69 -3.42 19.32
C THR A 137 -1.08 -2.05 19.12
N ALA A 138 -1.18 -1.47 17.92
CA ALA A 138 -0.44 -0.25 17.58
C ALA A 138 -1.20 1.01 18.00
N SER A 139 -0.56 1.94 18.69
CA SER A 139 -0.95 3.35 18.61
C SER A 139 -0.43 3.92 17.28
N PHE A 140 -1.29 4.33 16.35
CA PHE A 140 -0.86 4.95 15.08
C PHE A 140 -0.31 6.39 15.25
N GLU A 141 0.19 6.72 16.43
CA GLU A 141 0.94 7.93 16.71
C GLU A 141 2.37 7.77 16.17
N SER A 142 2.50 7.90 14.84
CA SER A 142 3.82 8.06 14.24
C SER A 142 4.38 9.41 14.67
N SER A 143 5.27 9.41 15.66
CA SER A 143 6.05 10.58 16.03
C SER A 143 6.76 11.11 14.78
N ARG A 144 6.66 12.43 14.52
CA ARG A 144 7.34 13.13 13.41
C ARG A 144 8.80 12.71 13.29
N MET A 145 9.43 12.40 14.42
CA MET A 145 10.82 11.97 14.56
C MET A 145 11.14 10.65 13.85
N VAL A 146 10.25 9.66 13.89
CA VAL A 146 10.43 8.36 13.21
C VAL A 146 10.35 8.54 11.69
N ARG A 147 9.45 9.41 11.24
CA ARG A 147 9.29 9.72 9.81
C ARG A 147 10.49 10.47 9.25
N THR A 148 11.03 11.44 10.00
CA THR A 148 12.22 12.19 9.58
C THR A 148 13.47 11.31 9.55
N ALA A 149 13.65 10.44 10.54
CA ALA A 149 14.79 9.51 10.57
C ALA A 149 14.75 8.52 9.40
N GLY A 150 13.58 7.97 9.07
CA GLY A 150 13.42 7.09 7.91
C GLY A 150 13.71 7.78 6.57
N CYS A 151 13.21 9.01 6.37
CA CYS A 151 13.52 9.79 5.17
C CYS A 151 15.00 10.13 5.05
N ALA A 152 15.67 10.49 6.15
CA ALA A 152 17.10 10.77 6.16
C ALA A 152 17.92 9.52 5.78
N ALA A 153 17.57 8.34 6.32
CA ALA A 153 18.25 7.09 6.00
C ALA A 153 18.12 6.71 4.52
N ILE A 154 16.92 6.85 3.93
CA ILE A 154 16.70 6.61 2.50
C ILE A 154 17.49 7.60 1.63
N ALA A 155 17.52 8.88 2.01
CA ALA A 155 18.29 9.90 1.29
C ALA A 155 19.80 9.61 1.31
N VAL A 156 20.34 9.21 2.47
CA VAL A 156 21.75 8.80 2.62
C VAL A 156 22.07 7.58 1.76
N ALA A 157 21.21 6.55 1.77
CA ALA A 157 21.39 5.36 0.93
C ALA A 157 21.34 5.67 -0.58
N ALA A 158 20.41 6.54 -0.99
CA ALA A 158 20.28 6.98 -2.39
C ALA A 158 21.49 7.81 -2.86
N LEU A 159 22.09 8.62 -1.98
CA LEU A 159 23.30 9.40 -2.26
C LEU A 159 24.59 8.55 -2.27
N ALA A 160 24.60 7.40 -1.59
CA ALA A 160 25.75 6.51 -1.58
C ALA A 160 25.87 5.63 -2.85
N LEU A 161 24.76 5.37 -3.55
CA LEU A 161 24.73 4.54 -4.76
C LEU A 161 25.49 5.13 -6.00
N PRO A 162 25.47 6.45 -6.26
CA PRO A 162 26.32 7.06 -7.29
C PRO A 162 27.81 7.01 -6.94
N GLY A 163 28.16 7.11 -5.66
CA GLY A 163 29.55 7.14 -5.22
C GLY A 163 30.28 5.81 -5.43
N THR A 164 29.62 4.69 -5.15
CA THR A 164 30.22 3.36 -5.30
C THR A 164 30.30 2.91 -6.77
N THR A 165 29.32 3.29 -7.60
CA THR A 165 29.35 3.02 -9.04
C THR A 165 30.39 3.87 -9.78
N GLY A 166 30.55 5.14 -9.41
CA GLY A 166 31.61 6.00 -9.95
C GLY A 166 33.02 5.54 -9.54
N TRP A 167 33.20 5.10 -8.29
CA TRP A 167 34.50 4.61 -7.79
C TRP A 167 34.95 3.30 -8.44
N LEU A 168 34.01 2.40 -8.76
CA LEU A 168 34.29 1.15 -9.49
C LEU A 168 34.65 1.40 -10.97
N VAL A 169 34.03 2.38 -11.62
CA VAL A 169 34.33 2.73 -13.03
C VAL A 169 35.70 3.41 -13.15
N LEU A 170 36.08 4.27 -12.20
CA LEU A 170 37.40 4.91 -12.18
C LEU A 170 38.54 3.89 -11.92
N ASN A 171 38.38 2.99 -10.94
CA ASN A 171 39.39 1.94 -10.69
C ASN A 171 39.53 0.93 -11.85
N ALA A 172 38.47 0.65 -12.58
CA ALA A 172 38.53 -0.22 -13.75
C ALA A 172 39.30 0.42 -14.93
N ILE A 173 39.28 1.74 -15.04
CA ILE A 173 40.01 2.49 -16.09
C ILE A 173 41.51 2.55 -15.77
N ASP A 174 41.88 2.76 -14.50
CA ASP A 174 43.30 2.77 -14.08
C ASP A 174 43.97 1.39 -14.28
N CYS A 175 43.23 0.29 -14.20
CA CYS A 175 43.74 -1.06 -14.42
C CYS A 175 43.97 -1.42 -15.90
N VAL A 176 43.40 -0.65 -16.85
CA VAL A 176 43.52 -0.88 -18.30
C VAL A 176 44.63 -0.03 -18.94
N ILE A 177 45.11 1.01 -18.25
CA ILE A 177 46.11 1.97 -18.76
C ILE A 177 47.51 1.75 -18.14
N ALA A 178 47.63 0.95 -17.07
CA ALA A 178 48.89 0.53 -16.45
C ALA A 178 49.40 -0.80 -17.01
#